data_AF-A0A924YIK7-F1
#
_entry.id   AF-A0A924YIK7-F1
#
_cell.length_a   1.000
_cell.length_b   1.000
_cell.length_c   1.000
_cell.angle_alpha   90.00
_cell.angle_beta   90.00
_cell.angle_gamma   90.00
#
_symmetry.space_group_name_H-M   'P 1'
#
loop_
_entity.id
_entity.type
_entity.pdbx_description
1 polymer ?
#
loop_
_entity_poly.entity_id
_entity_poly.type
_entity_poly.pdbx_seq_one_letter_code
_entity_poly.pdbx_strand_id
1 'polypeptide(L)'
;FFSVLGMLCYGAAFAPNPDAHRGFDMPIDMETGALDFDVWARWLEWDPVRMIDRAEYVDAWRKMSYIYLDSGLWDELNFQIGTRIMSNKLKALGLAHDFELFNDGHINVPYRYDTSLPRLEAAIREA
;
A
#
# COMPACT_ATOMS: atom_id res chain seq x y z
N PHE A 1 14.34 -6.18 14.18
CA PHE A 1 15.37 -5.44 13.42
C PHE A 1 14.75 -4.72 12.22
N PHE A 2 14.19 -5.44 11.25
CA PHE A 2 13.59 -4.83 10.04
C PHE A 2 12.41 -3.88 10.33
N SER A 3 11.56 -4.18 11.31
CA SER A 3 10.41 -3.34 11.66
C SER A 3 10.81 -1.93 12.14
N VAL A 4 11.86 -1.83 12.94
CA VAL A 4 12.36 -0.53 13.46
C VAL A 4 12.96 0.30 12.33
N LEU A 5 13.80 -0.31 11.49
CA LEU A 5 14.36 0.38 10.33
C LEU A 5 13.26 0.81 9.35
N GLY A 6 12.30 -0.07 9.07
CA GLY A 6 11.15 0.22 8.22
C GLY A 6 10.34 1.40 8.74
N MET A 7 10.08 1.46 10.04
CA MET A 7 9.36 2.58 10.64
C MET A 7 10.08 3.92 10.46
N LEU A 8 11.41 3.96 10.59
CA LEU A 8 12.19 5.18 10.33
C LEU A 8 12.12 5.57 8.84
N CYS A 9 12.22 4.60 7.93
CA CYS A 9 12.07 4.84 6.50
C CYS A 9 10.67 5.38 6.14
N TYR A 10 9.61 4.86 6.79
CA TYR A 10 8.25 5.37 6.60
C TYR A 10 8.11 6.82 7.10
N GLY A 11 8.72 7.15 8.25
CA GLY A 11 8.77 8.54 8.72
C GLY A 11 9.43 9.47 7.70
N ALA A 12 10.60 9.08 7.19
CA ALA A 12 11.30 9.85 6.17
C ALA A 12 10.49 10.01 4.86
N ALA A 13 9.75 8.97 4.45
CA ALA A 13 8.98 8.99 3.21
C ALA A 13 7.66 9.75 3.33
N PHE A 14 6.93 9.58 4.44
CA PHE A 14 5.55 10.05 4.58
C PHE A 14 5.41 11.35 5.37
N ALA A 15 6.40 11.69 6.20
CA ALA A 15 6.44 12.95 6.95
C ALA A 15 7.85 13.57 6.97
N PRO A 16 8.45 13.85 5.79
CA PRO A 16 9.74 14.56 5.74
C PRO A 16 9.61 15.95 6.38
N ASN A 17 10.60 16.30 7.20
CA ASN A 17 10.68 17.58 7.90
C ASN A 17 12.16 17.96 8.09
N PRO A 18 12.72 18.80 7.21
CA PRO A 18 14.13 19.22 7.28
C PRO A 18 14.53 19.89 8.60
N ASP A 19 13.56 20.48 9.31
CA ASP A 19 13.80 21.18 10.58
C ASP A 19 13.79 20.22 11.79
N ALA A 20 13.29 19.00 11.62
CA ALA A 20 13.32 17.98 12.67
C ALA A 20 14.73 17.40 12.84
N HIS A 21 15.05 16.94 14.06
CA HIS A 21 16.37 16.40 14.40
C HIS A 21 16.87 15.30 13.44
N ARG A 22 15.96 14.46 12.93
CA ARG A 22 16.28 13.35 12.01
C ARG A 22 15.85 13.60 10.57
N GLY A 23 15.40 14.82 10.24
CA GLY A 23 14.91 15.17 8.91
C GLY A 23 13.47 14.70 8.61
N PHE A 24 12.75 14.18 9.62
CA PHE A 24 11.36 13.76 9.53
C PHE A 24 10.70 13.71 10.90
N ASP A 25 9.36 13.70 10.89
CA ASP A 25 8.54 13.57 12.08
C ASP A 25 7.98 12.15 12.20
N MET A 26 7.88 11.67 13.44
CA MET A 26 7.25 10.39 13.76
C MET A 26 5.77 10.60 14.07
N PRO A 27 4.87 9.68 13.66
CA PRO A 27 3.44 9.79 13.94
C PRO A 27 3.10 9.43 15.39
N ILE A 28 4.11 9.18 16.21
CA ILE A 28 3.98 8.86 17.61
C ILE A 28 5.02 9.65 18.41
N ASP A 29 4.65 9.97 19.64
CA ASP A 29 5.60 10.36 20.66
C ASP A 29 6.52 9.18 20.98
N MET A 30 7.84 9.42 20.92
CA MET A 30 8.84 8.35 20.97
C MET A 30 9.07 7.80 22.38
N GLU A 31 8.56 8.46 23.43
CA GLU A 31 8.67 8.00 24.82
C GLU A 31 7.41 7.26 25.27
N THR A 32 6.24 7.83 24.98
CA THR A 32 4.93 7.36 25.46
C THR A 32 4.18 6.51 24.45
N GLY A 33 4.53 6.60 23.15
CA GLY A 33 3.80 5.95 22.06
C GLY A 33 2.44 6.60 21.73
N ALA A 34 2.09 7.73 22.35
CA ALA A 34 0.88 8.46 22.02
C ALA A 34 0.91 8.93 20.56
N LEU A 35 -0.21 8.82 19.85
CA LEU A 35 -0.28 9.21 18.45
C LEU A 35 -0.23 10.74 18.32
N ASP A 36 0.63 11.24 17.45
CA ASP A 36 0.57 12.61 16.97
C ASP A 36 -0.37 12.66 15.76
N PHE A 37 -1.56 13.22 15.95
CA PHE A 37 -2.59 13.23 14.91
C PHE A 37 -2.24 14.11 13.71
N ASP A 38 -1.46 15.17 13.91
CA ASP A 38 -1.07 16.08 12.82
C ASP A 38 -0.03 15.42 11.92
N VAL A 39 0.95 14.74 12.52
CA VAL A 39 1.92 13.94 11.77
C VAL A 39 1.24 12.75 11.11
N TRP A 40 0.36 12.05 11.84
CA TRP A 40 -0.39 10.92 11.30
C TRP A 40 -1.28 11.30 10.12
N ALA A 41 -1.92 12.47 10.14
CA ALA A 41 -2.71 12.97 9.01
C ALA A 41 -1.86 13.07 7.74
N ARG A 42 -0.61 13.55 7.82
CA ARG A 42 0.31 13.59 6.67
C ARG A 42 0.66 12.19 6.16
N TRP A 43 0.80 11.20 7.04
CA TRP A 43 0.99 9.82 6.62
C TRP A 43 -0.23 9.29 5.86
N LEU A 44 -1.43 9.61 6.33
CA LEU A 44 -2.68 9.18 5.69
C LEU A 44 -2.90 9.78 4.30
N GLU A 45 -2.29 10.93 3.98
CA GLU A 45 -2.32 11.49 2.61
C GLU A 45 -1.67 10.55 1.59
N TRP A 46 -0.77 9.65 2.03
CA TRP A 46 -0.09 8.66 1.19
C TRP A 46 -0.72 7.27 1.24
N ASP A 47 -1.85 7.09 1.91
CA ASP A 47 -2.55 5.82 1.95
C ASP A 47 -3.35 5.58 0.66
N PRO A 48 -3.01 4.56 -0.15
CA PRO A 48 -3.70 4.28 -1.42
C PRO A 48 -5.22 4.08 -1.27
N VAL A 49 -5.65 3.51 -0.13
CA VAL A 49 -7.06 3.27 0.17
C VAL A 49 -7.85 4.56 0.35
N ARG A 50 -7.19 5.64 0.78
CA ARG A 50 -7.75 6.99 0.89
C ARG A 50 -7.56 7.77 -0.41
N MET A 51 -6.39 7.64 -1.04
CA MET A 51 -6.07 8.32 -2.29
C MET A 51 -7.09 7.98 -3.39
N ILE A 52 -7.48 6.70 -3.55
CA ILE A 52 -8.43 6.30 -4.59
C ILE A 52 -9.81 6.97 -4.47
N ASP A 53 -10.18 7.55 -3.33
CA ASP A 53 -11.43 8.29 -3.17
C ASP A 53 -11.38 9.70 -3.79
N ARG A 54 -10.18 10.20 -4.12
CA ARG A 54 -9.99 11.54 -4.70
C ARG A 54 -9.95 11.44 -6.22
N ALA A 55 -10.70 12.31 -6.88
CA ALA A 55 -10.94 12.27 -8.33
C ALA A 55 -9.64 12.29 -9.16
N GLU A 56 -8.66 13.09 -8.74
CA GLU A 56 -7.37 13.22 -9.41
C GLU A 56 -6.58 11.90 -9.46
N TYR A 57 -6.75 11.01 -8.49
CA TYR A 57 -6.08 9.71 -8.48
C TYR A 57 -6.89 8.67 -9.27
N VAL A 58 -8.22 8.75 -9.27
CA VAL A 58 -9.07 7.85 -10.08
C VAL A 58 -8.68 7.91 -11.55
N ASP A 59 -8.42 9.10 -12.09
CA ASP A 59 -7.97 9.26 -13.48
C ASP A 59 -6.61 8.61 -13.76
N ALA A 60 -5.72 8.55 -12.77
CA ALA A 60 -4.46 7.81 -12.89
C ALA A 60 -4.70 6.30 -12.92
N TRP A 61 -5.57 5.79 -12.03
CA TRP A 61 -5.95 4.37 -12.01
C TRP A 61 -6.62 3.92 -13.32
N ARG A 62 -7.44 4.78 -13.94
CA ARG A 62 -8.08 4.52 -15.25
C ARG A 62 -7.07 4.33 -16.39
N LYS A 63 -5.86 4.86 -16.26
CA LYS A 63 -4.81 4.77 -17.28
C LYS A 63 -3.95 3.52 -17.12
N MET A 64 -4.09 2.78 -16.03
CA MET A 64 -3.36 1.53 -15.84
C MET A 64 -3.89 0.49 -16.83
N SER A 65 -3.01 -0.08 -17.65
CA SER A 65 -3.38 -1.17 -18.56
C SER A 65 -3.82 -2.43 -17.79
N TYR A 66 -3.35 -2.58 -16.56
CA TYR A 66 -3.67 -3.72 -15.71
C TYR A 66 -3.45 -3.39 -14.23
N ILE A 67 -4.33 -3.93 -13.38
CA ILE A 67 -4.25 -3.82 -11.93
C ILE A 67 -4.39 -5.23 -11.36
N TYR A 68 -3.38 -5.67 -10.62
CA TYR A 68 -3.35 -6.97 -9.95
C TYR A 68 -3.03 -6.76 -8.48
N LEU A 69 -3.90 -7.27 -7.61
CA LEU A 69 -3.77 -7.23 -6.17
C LEU A 69 -3.75 -8.67 -5.65
N ASP A 70 -2.70 -9.06 -4.93
CA ASP A 70 -2.75 -10.27 -4.11
C ASP A 70 -2.13 -10.09 -2.74
N SER A 71 -2.55 -10.94 -1.80
CA SER A 71 -2.06 -10.93 -0.43
C SER A 71 -2.25 -12.29 0.22
N GLY A 72 -1.33 -12.66 1.11
CA GLY A 72 -1.48 -13.84 1.95
C GLY A 72 -2.68 -13.70 2.87
N LEU A 73 -3.40 -14.80 3.14
CA LEU A 73 -4.50 -14.85 4.11
C LEU A 73 -4.01 -14.61 5.55
N TRP A 74 -2.75 -14.97 5.82
CA TRP A 74 -2.11 -14.89 7.13
C TRP A 74 -0.95 -13.90 7.14
N ASP A 75 -1.00 -12.89 6.27
CA ASP A 75 0.03 -11.87 6.11
C ASP A 75 0.32 -11.14 7.44
N GLU A 76 1.58 -11.15 7.84
CA GLU A 76 2.06 -10.65 9.14
C GLU A 76 1.92 -9.13 9.29
N LEU A 77 1.76 -8.41 8.16
CA LEU A 77 1.55 -6.97 8.10
C LEU A 77 0.08 -6.59 7.89
N ASN A 78 -0.81 -7.58 7.86
CA ASN A 78 -2.25 -7.43 7.65
C ASN A 78 -2.64 -6.79 6.31
N PHE A 79 -1.83 -6.95 5.25
CA PHE A 79 -2.11 -6.37 3.95
C PHE A 79 -3.39 -6.90 3.27
N GLN A 80 -3.87 -8.07 3.67
CA GLN A 80 -5.15 -8.62 3.24
C GLN A 80 -6.33 -7.71 3.61
N ILE A 81 -6.21 -6.88 4.65
CA ILE A 81 -7.26 -5.92 5.03
C ILE A 81 -7.29 -4.77 4.01
N GLY A 82 -6.14 -4.13 3.77
CA GLY A 82 -6.03 -3.01 2.84
C GLY A 82 -6.37 -3.40 1.41
N THR A 83 -5.87 -4.53 0.93
CA THR A 83 -6.12 -5.04 -0.43
C THR A 83 -7.59 -5.39 -0.66
N ARG A 84 -8.31 -5.92 0.33
CA ARG A 84 -9.78 -6.12 0.26
C ARG A 84 -10.51 -4.79 0.10
N ILE A 85 -10.16 -3.77 0.90
CA ILE A 85 -10.80 -2.46 0.80
C ILE A 85 -10.51 -1.85 -0.57
N MET A 86 -9.27 -1.94 -1.04
CA MET A 86 -8.86 -1.43 -2.35
C MET A 86 -9.63 -2.12 -3.49
N SER A 87 -9.72 -3.45 -3.47
CA SER A 87 -10.49 -4.22 -4.46
C SER A 87 -11.97 -3.80 -4.49
N ASN A 88 -12.59 -3.61 -3.32
CA ASN A 88 -13.98 -3.14 -3.24
C ASN A 88 -14.14 -1.73 -3.85
N LYS A 89 -13.19 -0.83 -3.60
CA LYS A 89 -13.20 0.54 -4.15
C LYS A 89 -13.00 0.54 -5.67
N LEU A 90 -12.02 -0.22 -6.18
CA LEU A 90 -11.80 -0.41 -7.62
C LEU A 90 -13.06 -0.96 -8.30
N LYS A 91 -13.72 -1.96 -7.68
CA LYS A 91 -14.98 -2.52 -8.18
C LYS A 91 -16.09 -1.47 -8.22
N ALA A 92 -16.24 -0.65 -7.18
CA ALA A 92 -17.26 0.41 -7.12
C ALA A 92 -17.04 1.49 -8.19
N LEU A 93 -15.77 1.75 -8.56
CA LEU A 93 -15.38 2.69 -9.61
C LEU A 93 -15.46 2.10 -11.03
N GLY A 94 -15.81 0.81 -11.16
CA GLY A 94 -15.85 0.09 -12.43
C GLY A 94 -14.48 -0.16 -13.05
N LEU A 95 -13.42 -0.20 -12.24
CA LEU A 95 -12.06 -0.45 -12.69
C LEU A 95 -11.79 -1.96 -12.68
N ALA A 96 -11.51 -2.50 -13.87
CA ALA A 96 -11.14 -3.90 -14.03
C ALA A 96 -9.82 -4.17 -13.30
N HIS A 97 -9.81 -5.20 -12.47
CA HIS A 97 -8.64 -5.62 -11.72
C HIS A 97 -8.81 -7.08 -11.30
N ASP A 98 -7.67 -7.73 -11.09
CA ASP A 98 -7.61 -9.03 -10.45
C ASP A 98 -7.35 -8.85 -8.95
N PHE A 99 -8.05 -9.64 -8.13
CA PHE A 99 -7.83 -9.70 -6.69
C PHE A 99 -7.83 -11.15 -6.21
N GLU A 100 -6.75 -11.57 -5.55
CA GLU A 100 -6.58 -12.91 -5.02
C GLU A 100 -6.06 -12.91 -3.58
N LEU A 101 -6.62 -13.77 -2.74
CA LEU A 101 -6.02 -14.11 -1.45
C LEU A 101 -5.54 -15.56 -1.49
N PHE A 102 -4.34 -15.82 -0.99
CA PHE A 102 -3.72 -17.15 -1.03
C PHE A 102 -3.39 -17.66 0.38
N ASN A 103 -3.34 -18.98 0.55
CA ASN A 103 -3.20 -19.62 1.87
C ASN A 103 -1.74 -19.63 2.38
N ASP A 104 -1.19 -18.44 2.65
CA ASP A 104 0.17 -18.24 3.15
C ASP A 104 0.31 -16.85 3.82
N GLY A 105 1.53 -16.50 4.23
CA GLY A 105 1.92 -15.20 4.79
C GLY A 105 2.47 -14.22 3.76
N HIS A 106 3.22 -13.22 4.25
CA HIS A 106 3.84 -12.16 3.45
C HIS A 106 5.19 -12.56 2.85
N ILE A 107 5.93 -13.43 3.56
CA ILE A 107 7.36 -13.66 3.31
C ILE A 107 7.57 -15.03 2.64
N ASN A 108 8.57 -15.11 1.75
CA ASN A 108 9.01 -16.35 1.11
C ASN A 108 7.94 -17.03 0.23
N VAL A 109 7.23 -16.22 -0.56
CA VAL A 109 6.17 -16.67 -1.48
C VAL A 109 6.52 -16.47 -2.97
N PRO A 110 7.74 -16.76 -3.45
CA PRO A 110 8.13 -16.48 -4.84
C PRO A 110 7.31 -17.27 -5.87
N TYR A 111 6.66 -18.37 -5.48
CA TYR A 111 5.73 -19.10 -6.34
C TYR A 111 4.54 -18.22 -6.82
N ARG A 112 4.25 -17.11 -6.12
CA ARG A 112 3.24 -16.13 -6.57
C ARG A 112 3.65 -15.42 -7.87
N TYR A 113 4.94 -15.37 -8.19
CA TYR A 113 5.43 -14.83 -9.46
C TYR A 113 4.97 -15.66 -10.66
N ASP A 114 4.80 -16.97 -10.50
CA ASP A 114 4.23 -17.85 -11.52
C ASP A 114 2.75 -17.55 -11.80
N THR A 115 2.10 -16.78 -10.91
CA THR A 115 0.73 -16.29 -11.10
C THR A 115 0.72 -14.86 -11.64
N SER A 116 1.46 -13.94 -11.03
CA SER A 116 1.38 -12.52 -11.35
C SER A 116 2.11 -12.13 -12.64
N LEU A 117 3.30 -12.70 -12.90
CA LEU A 117 4.10 -12.31 -14.07
C LEU A 117 3.46 -12.72 -15.40
N PRO A 118 2.91 -13.95 -15.58
CA PRO A 118 2.23 -14.29 -16.83
C PRO A 118 1.00 -13.42 -17.11
N ARG A 119 0.22 -13.06 -16.07
CA ARG A 119 -0.93 -12.17 -16.23
C ARG A 119 -0.50 -10.75 -16.61
N LEU A 120 0.56 -10.25 -16.00
CA LEU A 120 1.12 -8.95 -16.33
C LEU A 120 1.69 -8.93 -17.75
N GLU A 121 2.40 -9.97 -18.17
CA GLU A 121 2.95 -10.10 -19.53
C GLU A 121 1.83 -10.11 -20.58
N ALA A 122 0.78 -10.90 -20.36
CA ALA A 122 -0.39 -10.94 -21.24
C ALA A 122 -1.03 -9.55 -21.38
N ALA A 123 -1.24 -8.85 -20.26
CA ALA A 123 -1.86 -7.53 -20.29
C ALA A 123 -1.00 -6.45 -20.98
N ILE A 124 0.34 -6.51 -20.83
CA ILE A 124 1.25 -5.60 -21.52
C ILE A 124 1.28 -5.89 -23.03
N ARG A 125 1.20 -7.16 -23.43
CA ARG A 125 1.20 -7.55 -24.84
C ARG A 125 -0.07 -7.12 -25.58
N GLU A 126 -1.17 -6.95 -24.86
CA GLU A 126 -2.48 -6.57 -25.39
C GLU A 126 -2.75 -5.05 -25.35
N ALA A 127 -1.90 -4.27 -24.66
CA ALA A 127 -2.00 -2.81 -24.52
C ALA A 127 -1.38 -2.05 -25.70
#